data_AF-V9GAP0-F1
#
_entry.id   AF-V9GAP0-F1
#
_cell.length_a   1.000
_cell.length_b   1.000
_cell.length_c   1.000
_cell.angle_alpha   90.00
_cell.angle_beta   90.00
_cell.angle_gamma   90.00
#
_symmetry.space_group_name_H-M   'P 1'
#
loop_
_entity.id
_entity.type
_entity.pdbx_description
1 polymer ?
#
loop_
_entity_poly.entity_id
_entity_poly.type
_entity_poly.pdbx_seq_one_letter_code
_entity_poly.pdbx_strand_id
1 'polypeptide(L)'
;MWKEAGWGTIIFLAAMAGVDPQRYEAAVVDGAGRFRQIWHITLPAIRPTIIILLILRLGNMADTGFEQILLMMNPLVRSVAEVFDTYSYTHGILQGKISIGVTVGMFKGVVGLILIVAANKIVKRLGHEGIY
;
A
#
# COMPACT_ATOMS: atom_id res chain seq x y z
N MET A 1 -2.84 -1.68 11.08
CA MET A 1 -1.37 -1.52 11.23
C MET A 1 -0.70 -2.76 11.81
N TRP A 2 -0.94 -3.11 13.09
CA TRP A 2 -0.27 -4.25 13.73
C TRP A 2 -0.38 -5.58 12.95
N LYS A 3 -1.58 -5.93 12.47
CA LYS A 3 -1.84 -7.15 11.66
C LYS A 3 -1.00 -7.22 10.37
N GLU A 4 -0.81 -6.10 9.68
CA GLU A 4 -0.16 -6.08 8.35
C GLU A 4 1.32 -5.72 8.41
N ALA A 5 1.78 -5.11 9.51
CA ALA A 5 3.16 -4.66 9.66
C ALA A 5 4.17 -5.82 9.54
N GLY A 6 3.84 -7.00 10.08
CA GLY A 6 4.70 -8.18 9.99
C GLY A 6 4.94 -8.61 8.53
N TRP A 7 3.88 -8.75 7.74
CA TRP A 7 3.98 -9.16 6.34
C TRP A 7 4.75 -8.14 5.49
N GLY A 8 4.45 -6.84 5.65
CA GLY A 8 5.17 -5.79 4.93
C GLY A 8 6.66 -5.79 5.24
N THR A 9 7.03 -6.02 6.50
CA THR A 9 8.44 -6.04 6.94
C THR A 9 9.23 -7.18 6.30
N ILE A 10 8.61 -8.36 6.13
CA ILE A 10 9.27 -9.52 5.50
C ILE A 10 9.71 -9.18 4.07
N ILE A 11 8.86 -8.52 3.29
CA ILE A 11 9.18 -8.16 1.90
C ILE A 11 10.35 -7.16 1.85
N PHE A 12 10.34 -6.17 2.74
CA PHE A 12 11.45 -5.21 2.82
C PHE A 12 12.75 -5.86 3.30
N LEU A 13 12.69 -6.78 4.26
CA LEU A 13 13.86 -7.55 4.71
C LEU A 13 14.43 -8.42 3.59
N ALA A 14 13.58 -9.11 2.82
CA ALA A 14 14.02 -9.91 1.68
C ALA A 14 14.70 -9.05 0.61
N ALA A 15 14.16 -7.87 0.31
CA ALA A 15 14.78 -6.93 -0.62
C ALA A 15 16.13 -6.40 -0.10
N MET A 16 16.24 -6.10 1.19
CA MET A 16 17.50 -5.67 1.80
C MET A 16 18.55 -6.80 1.82
N ALA A 17 18.13 -8.05 2.02
CA ALA A 17 19.03 -9.21 1.98
C ALA A 17 19.65 -9.45 0.60
N GLY A 18 19.01 -8.95 -0.47
CA GLY A 18 19.55 -9.00 -1.83
C GLY A 18 20.58 -7.90 -2.15
N VAL A 19 20.85 -6.96 -1.24
CA VAL A 19 21.81 -5.88 -1.46
C VAL A 19 23.23 -6.40 -1.23
N ASP A 20 24.13 -6.14 -2.20
CA ASP A 20 25.54 -6.54 -2.14
C ASP A 20 26.24 -6.02 -0.86
N PRO A 21 26.76 -6.93 0.01
CA PRO A 21 27.50 -6.56 1.21
C PRO A 21 28.71 -5.65 0.95
N GLN A 22 29.36 -5.78 -0.22
CA GLN A 22 30.54 -4.98 -0.56
C GLN A 22 30.26 -3.48 -0.56
N ARG A 23 29.02 -3.07 -0.87
CA ARG A 23 28.62 -1.65 -0.81
C ARG A 23 28.63 -1.11 0.61
N TYR A 24 28.24 -1.93 1.58
CA TYR A 24 28.26 -1.53 2.99
C TYR A 24 29.69 -1.50 3.53
N GLU A 25 30.51 -2.49 3.18
CA GLU A 25 31.92 -2.55 3.59
C GLU A 25 32.73 -1.36 3.06
N ALA A 26 32.60 -1.04 1.77
CA ALA A 26 33.25 0.13 1.18
C ALA A 26 32.83 1.43 1.89
N ALA A 27 31.54 1.58 2.20
CA ALA A 27 31.05 2.76 2.91
C ALA A 27 31.58 2.85 4.35
N VAL A 28 31.81 1.72 5.04
CA VAL A 28 32.45 1.71 6.35
C VAL A 28 33.91 2.15 6.25
N VAL A 29 34.64 1.69 5.22
CA VAL A 29 36.02 2.13 4.94
C VAL A 29 36.09 3.64 4.68
N ASP A 30 35.08 4.20 3.99
CA ASP A 30 34.92 5.65 3.77
C ASP A 30 34.40 6.43 5.01
N GLY A 31 34.22 5.77 6.16
CA GLY A 31 33.78 6.39 7.41
C GLY A 31 32.28 6.71 7.48
N ALA A 32 31.44 6.10 6.65
CA ALA A 32 30.00 6.30 6.68
C ALA A 32 29.35 5.56 7.87
N GLY A 33 28.76 6.33 8.80
CA GLY A 33 27.95 5.79 9.89
C GLY A 33 26.61 5.17 9.44
N ARG A 34 25.94 4.44 10.34
CA ARG A 34 24.71 3.67 10.06
C ARG A 34 23.61 4.47 9.34
N PHE A 35 23.34 5.71 9.75
CA PHE A 35 22.34 6.53 9.09
C PHE A 35 22.70 6.90 7.64
N ARG A 36 23.98 7.15 7.34
CA ARG A 36 24.41 7.43 5.96
C ARG A 36 24.26 6.21 5.08
N GLN A 37 24.58 5.02 5.60
CA GLN A 37 24.40 3.75 4.88
C GLN A 37 22.93 3.52 4.54
N ILE A 38 22.01 3.78 5.48
CA ILE A 38 20.56 3.65 5.23
C ILE A 38 20.15 4.59 4.09
N TRP A 39 20.48 5.88 4.17
CA TRP A 39 20.03 6.88 3.19
C TRP A 39 20.66 6.74 1.80
N HIS A 40 21.94 6.36 1.71
CA HIS A 40 22.70 6.37 0.46
C HIS A 40 22.93 4.99 -0.15
N ILE A 41 22.72 3.91 0.60
CA ILE A 41 22.94 2.53 0.13
C ILE A 41 21.63 1.77 0.18
N THR A 42 21.06 1.60 1.38
CA THR A 42 19.88 0.75 1.58
C THR A 42 18.67 1.30 0.85
N LEU A 43 18.29 2.57 1.10
CA LEU A 43 17.10 3.20 0.51
C LEU A 43 17.15 3.21 -1.02
N PRO A 44 18.26 3.63 -1.66
CA PRO A 44 18.37 3.61 -3.11
C PRO A 44 18.35 2.20 -3.69
N ALA A 45 18.95 1.21 -3.00
CA ALA A 45 19.01 -0.17 -3.48
C ALA A 45 17.63 -0.85 -3.46
N ILE A 46 16.82 -0.64 -2.43
CA ILE A 46 15.47 -1.24 -2.33
C ILE A 46 14.36 -0.35 -2.90
N ARG A 47 14.70 0.79 -3.50
CA ARG A 47 13.76 1.76 -4.07
C ARG A 47 12.76 1.12 -5.07
N PRO A 48 13.17 0.21 -5.99
CA PRO A 48 12.23 -0.45 -6.89
C PRO A 48 11.16 -1.25 -6.14
N THR A 49 11.57 -1.97 -5.09
CA THR A 49 10.64 -2.73 -4.24
C THR A 49 9.67 -1.82 -3.51
N ILE A 50 10.15 -0.73 -2.90
CA ILE A 50 9.29 0.27 -2.22
C ILE A 50 8.23 0.79 -3.20
N ILE A 51 8.65 1.13 -4.42
CA ILE A 51 7.78 1.67 -5.46
C ILE A 51 6.69 0.67 -5.86
N ILE A 52 7.05 -0.57 -6.15
CA ILE A 52 6.09 -1.61 -6.56
C ILE A 52 5.06 -1.84 -5.45
N LEU A 53 5.54 -1.99 -4.20
CA LEU A 53 4.66 -2.17 -3.05
C LEU A 53 3.74 -0.96 -2.82
N LEU A 54 4.24 0.26 -3.05
CA LEU A 54 3.45 1.48 -2.96
C LEU A 54 2.32 1.48 -4.00
N ILE A 55 2.60 1.13 -5.26
CA ILE A 55 1.59 1.07 -6.32
C ILE A 55 0.51 0.04 -5.96
N LEU A 56 0.92 -1.17 -5.55
CA LEU A 56 -0.01 -2.23 -5.14
C LEU A 56 -0.85 -1.80 -3.93
N ARG A 57 -0.27 -1.05 -2.99
CA ARG A 57 -0.99 -0.56 -1.81
C ARG A 57 -1.97 0.56 -2.15
N LEU A 58 -1.61 1.46 -3.07
CA LEU A 58 -2.50 2.53 -3.54
C LEU A 58 -3.76 1.99 -4.22
N GLY A 59 -3.63 0.90 -4.98
CA GLY A 59 -4.78 0.23 -5.60
C GLY A 59 -5.83 -0.26 -4.59
N ASN A 60 -5.37 -0.69 -3.41
CA ASN A 60 -6.21 -1.19 -2.34
C ASN A 60 -6.51 -0.12 -1.27
N MET A 61 -6.13 1.14 -1.48
CA MET A 61 -6.26 2.19 -0.46
C MET A 61 -7.72 2.52 -0.15
N ALA A 62 -8.62 2.32 -1.11
CA ALA A 62 -10.05 2.52 -0.93
C ALA A 62 -10.70 1.40 -0.10
N ASP A 63 -10.00 0.28 0.14
CA ASP A 63 -10.50 -0.85 0.92
C ASP A 63 -9.99 -0.74 2.35
N THR A 64 -10.87 -0.31 3.26
CA THR A 64 -10.50 0.11 4.62
C THR A 64 -10.62 -1.02 5.65
N GLY A 65 -10.57 -2.28 5.23
CA GLY A 65 -10.72 -3.43 6.13
C GLY A 65 -12.18 -3.65 6.55
N PHE A 66 -13.05 -3.84 5.55
CA PHE A 66 -14.49 -4.06 5.67
C PHE A 66 -14.88 -4.95 6.87
N GLU A 67 -14.30 -6.14 6.98
CA GLU A 67 -14.64 -7.10 8.04
C GLU A 67 -14.39 -6.53 9.44
N GLN A 68 -13.25 -5.88 9.64
CA GLN A 68 -12.91 -5.30 10.93
C GLN A 68 -13.87 -4.17 11.30
N ILE A 69 -14.19 -3.30 10.34
CA ILE A 69 -15.13 -2.20 10.56
C ILE A 69 -16.53 -2.76 10.85
N LEU A 70 -17.00 -3.72 10.06
CA LEU A 70 -18.32 -4.33 10.23
C LEU A 70 -18.48 -4.96 11.61
N LEU A 71 -17.46 -5.68 12.10
CA LEU A 71 -17.48 -6.35 13.40
C LEU A 71 -17.38 -5.38 14.58
N MET A 72 -16.73 -4.23 14.41
CA MET A 72 -16.57 -3.21 15.45
C MET A 72 -17.65 -2.14 15.43
N MET A 73 -18.47 -2.09 14.38
CA MET A 73 -19.53 -1.09 14.21
C MET A 73 -20.68 -1.32 15.17
N ASN A 74 -21.16 -0.24 15.79
CA ASN A 74 -22.36 -0.22 16.61
C ASN A 74 -23.09 1.12 16.42
N PRO A 75 -24.35 1.26 16.90
CA PRO A 75 -25.14 2.48 16.70
C PRO A 75 -24.49 3.77 17.22
N LEU A 76 -23.66 3.70 18.28
CA LEU A 76 -23.00 4.86 18.88
C LEU A 76 -21.84 5.38 18.03
N VAL A 77 -21.16 4.51 17.30
CA VAL A 77 -19.97 4.86 16.49
C VAL A 77 -20.24 4.89 14.99
N ARG A 78 -21.49 4.63 14.56
CA ARG A 78 -21.83 4.52 13.13
C ARG A 78 -21.44 5.76 12.32
N SER A 79 -21.62 6.96 12.86
CA SER A 79 -21.32 8.23 12.17
C SER A 79 -19.84 8.38 11.77
N VAL A 80 -18.93 7.68 12.45
CA VAL A 80 -17.48 7.72 12.16
C VAL A 80 -16.95 6.38 11.60
N ALA A 81 -17.69 5.29 11.79
CA ALA A 81 -17.32 3.96 11.34
C ALA A 81 -17.88 3.61 9.95
N GLU A 82 -18.91 4.30 9.47
CA GLU A 82 -19.51 4.01 8.17
C GLU A 82 -18.58 4.44 7.02
N VAL A 83 -18.20 3.45 6.20
CA VAL A 83 -17.36 3.61 5.01
C VAL A 83 -18.10 3.10 3.78
N PHE A 84 -17.55 3.34 2.58
CA PHE A 84 -18.14 2.88 1.32
C PHE A 84 -18.48 1.38 1.33
N ASP A 85 -17.61 0.53 1.91
CA ASP A 85 -17.84 -0.91 1.99
C ASP A 85 -19.02 -1.31 2.86
N THR A 86 -19.12 -0.73 4.07
CA THR A 86 -20.23 -1.01 4.97
C THR A 86 -21.54 -0.47 4.44
N TYR A 87 -21.52 0.72 3.81
CA TYR A 87 -22.69 1.30 3.17
C TYR A 87 -23.20 0.43 2.01
N SER A 88 -22.29 0.01 1.13
CA SER A 88 -22.54 -0.91 0.02
C SER A 88 -23.10 -2.25 0.50
N TYR A 89 -22.54 -2.81 1.58
CA TYR A 89 -23.02 -4.04 2.19
C TYR A 89 -24.45 -3.89 2.73
N THR A 90 -24.71 -2.85 3.54
CA THR A 90 -26.02 -2.65 4.17
C THR A 90 -27.10 -2.37 3.13
N HIS A 91 -26.88 -1.48 2.18
CA HIS A 91 -27.90 -1.12 1.20
C HIS A 91 -27.95 -2.09 0.02
N GLY A 92 -26.80 -2.58 -0.43
CA GLY A 92 -26.68 -3.48 -1.58
C GLY A 92 -27.11 -4.92 -1.28
N ILE A 93 -26.65 -5.47 -0.17
CA ILE A 93 -26.89 -6.88 0.19
C ILE A 93 -28.07 -6.98 1.16
N LEU A 94 -28.02 -6.32 2.33
CA LEU A 94 -29.06 -6.52 3.36
C LEU A 94 -30.44 -5.97 2.94
N GLN A 95 -30.47 -4.82 2.27
CA GLN A 95 -31.72 -4.22 1.75
C GLN A 95 -32.08 -4.67 0.32
N GLY A 96 -31.28 -5.55 -0.29
CA GLY A 96 -31.51 -6.06 -1.64
C GLY A 96 -31.32 -5.04 -2.79
N LYS A 97 -30.77 -3.84 -2.53
CA LYS A 97 -30.53 -2.83 -3.59
C LYS A 97 -29.19 -3.05 -4.28
N ILE A 98 -29.04 -4.19 -4.94
CA ILE A 98 -27.78 -4.67 -5.55
C ILE A 98 -27.10 -3.60 -6.41
N SER A 99 -27.89 -2.77 -7.13
CA SER A 99 -27.38 -1.65 -7.91
C SER A 99 -26.45 -0.72 -7.13
N ILE A 100 -26.77 -0.40 -5.87
CA ILE A 100 -25.92 0.47 -5.02
C ILE A 100 -24.57 -0.19 -4.77
N GLY A 101 -24.57 -1.50 -4.48
CA GLY A 101 -23.33 -2.21 -4.20
C GLY A 101 -22.40 -2.29 -5.41
N VAL A 102 -22.98 -2.55 -6.59
CA VAL A 102 -22.23 -2.56 -7.86
C VAL A 102 -21.66 -1.17 -8.19
N THR A 103 -22.45 -0.11 -8.04
CA THR A 103 -22.00 1.26 -8.31
C THR A 103 -20.83 1.67 -7.41
N VAL A 104 -20.89 1.36 -6.11
CA VAL A 104 -19.79 1.66 -5.18
C VAL A 104 -18.53 0.89 -5.55
N GLY A 105 -18.66 -0.40 -5.88
CA GLY A 105 -17.53 -1.23 -6.33
C GLY A 105 -16.89 -0.70 -7.61
N MET A 106 -17.69 -0.34 -8.62
CA MET A 106 -17.20 0.25 -9.86
C MET A 106 -16.50 1.60 -9.63
N PHE A 107 -17.06 2.47 -8.81
CA PHE A 107 -16.45 3.75 -8.47
C PHE A 107 -15.07 3.55 -7.83
N LYS A 108 -14.98 2.66 -6.83
CA LYS A 108 -13.69 2.30 -6.19
C LYS A 108 -12.69 1.75 -7.20
N GLY A 109 -13.13 0.86 -8.10
CA GLY A 109 -12.27 0.30 -9.14
C GLY A 109 -11.70 1.36 -10.08
N VAL A 110 -12.52 2.33 -10.51
CA VAL A 110 -12.06 3.44 -11.36
C VAL A 110 -11.07 4.33 -10.62
N VAL A 111 -11.35 4.69 -9.36
CA VAL A 111 -10.42 5.49 -8.54
C VAL A 111 -9.10 4.75 -8.32
N GLY A 112 -9.15 3.46 -7.99
CA GLY A 112 -7.97 2.61 -7.82
C GLY A 112 -7.14 2.50 -9.10
N LEU A 113 -7.79 2.33 -10.25
CA LEU A 113 -7.12 2.30 -11.55
C LEU A 113 -6.41 3.63 -11.85
N ILE A 114 -7.07 4.77 -11.62
CA ILE A 114 -6.48 6.09 -11.81
C ILE A 114 -5.25 6.27 -10.91
N LEU A 115 -5.34 5.88 -9.64
CA LEU A 115 -4.23 5.95 -8.69
C LEU A 115 -3.05 5.08 -9.13
N ILE A 116 -3.30 3.84 -9.55
CA ILE A 116 -2.26 2.91 -10.02
C ILE A 116 -1.58 3.48 -11.27
N VAL A 117 -2.35 3.93 -12.27
CA VAL A 117 -1.80 4.47 -13.52
C VAL A 117 -1.01 5.75 -13.26
N ALA A 118 -1.52 6.65 -12.40
CA ALA A 118 -0.81 7.87 -12.01
C ALA A 118 0.51 7.54 -11.29
N ALA A 119 0.48 6.63 -10.32
CA ALA A 119 1.66 6.20 -9.59
C ALA A 119 2.71 5.55 -10.53
N ASN A 120 2.29 4.63 -11.40
CA ASN A 120 3.18 4.01 -12.39
C ASN A 120 3.81 5.05 -13.34
N LYS A 121 3.03 6.05 -13.76
CA LYS A 121 3.51 7.12 -14.65
C LYS A 121 4.52 8.04 -13.94
N ILE A 122 4.32 8.36 -12.67
CA ILE A 122 5.27 9.15 -11.86
C ILE A 122 6.59 8.38 -11.72
N VAL A 123 6.51 7.08 -11.45
CA VAL A 123 7.67 6.20 -11.29
C VAL A 123 8.53 6.14 -12.55
N LYS A 124 7.89 5.92 -13.71
CA LYS A 124 8.59 5.96 -15.01
C LYS A 124 9.26 7.29 -15.29
N ARG A 125 8.60 8.40 -14.94
CA ARG A 125 9.17 9.76 -15.09
C ARG A 125 10.40 9.98 -14.20
N LEU A 126 10.49 9.29 -13.06
CA LEU A 126 11.63 9.34 -12.15
C LEU A 126 12.77 8.39 -12.56
N GLY A 127 12.64 7.67 -13.69
CA GLY A 127 13.67 6.80 -14.24
C GLY A 127 13.76 5.41 -13.61
N HIS A 128 12.73 4.98 -12.87
CA HIS A 128 12.67 3.63 -12.28
C HIS A 128 11.80 2.71 -13.13
N GLU A 129 12.11 1.41 -13.13
CA GLU A 129 11.29 0.41 -13.80
C GLU A 129 9.89 0.36 -13.16
N GLY A 130 8.87 0.54 -14.00
CA GLY A 130 7.45 0.43 -13.61
C GLY A 130 6.96 -1.01 -13.69
N ILE A 131 5.71 -1.24 -13.27
CA ILE A 131 5.06 -2.56 -13.33
C ILE A 131 4.66 -2.92 -14.77
N TYR A 132 4.31 -1.90 -15.55
CA TYR A 132 4.12 -1.89 -17.01
C TYR A 132 5.01 -0.81 -17.56
#